data_AF-D6BGM6-F1
#
_entry.id   AF-D6BGM6-F1
#
_cell.length_a   1.000
_cell.length_b   1.000
_cell.length_c   1.000
_cell.angle_alpha   90.00
_cell.angle_beta   90.00
_cell.angle_gamma   90.00
#
_symmetry.space_group_name_H-M   'P 1'
#
loop_
_entity.id
_entity.type
_entity.pdbx_description
1 polymer ?
#
loop_
_entity_poly.entity_id
_entity_poly.type
_entity_poly.pdbx_seq_one_letter_code
_entity_poly.pdbx_strand_id
1 'polypeptide(L)'
;MKKNFIIYTFIIFLLTSFTVFAEREVDFEKLKYDEKTGLVYLEGEKEAFTGIAKQYYEDKSLKIEFPYKNGKMEGRGKEYYPSGKFKSDAFFVDGLLQGKSTGYYENGNLEYEENYKDGKLDGLIKEYYENGQVFIQENYKDGELDGESFNFNEDGSFRSKAVYKNGELVGDIIKGETGSVVAGDVPDTEEVTVPTENENIESKIAIFAFGTVIIGLIAYTIFKIFTAFPKTNHLTDEQRSRILKILMKYDEGKNGLFSAYRMNGVGTGYYKVRSMMVDNEKVYIYAKMFSILYIPTPITLGYLLCYNKDKILASFSNAAFKEAKKEIEETVLHL
;
A
#
# COMPACT_ATOMS: atom_id res chain seq x y z
N MET A 1 -15.06 -44.14 9.81
CA MET A 1 -14.61 -43.35 10.98
C MET A 1 -13.69 -42.19 10.63
N LYS A 2 -12.66 -42.34 9.78
CA LYS A 2 -11.72 -41.24 9.44
C LYS A 2 -12.32 -40.04 8.68
N LYS A 3 -13.33 -40.26 7.82
CA LYS A 3 -13.94 -39.19 7.02
C LYS A 3 -14.75 -38.19 7.88
N ASN A 4 -15.41 -38.69 8.92
CA ASN A 4 -16.17 -37.84 9.84
C ASN A 4 -15.24 -37.08 10.79
N PHE A 5 -14.10 -37.68 11.18
CA PHE A 5 -13.09 -37.01 12.00
C PHE A 5 -12.56 -35.74 11.32
N ILE A 6 -12.18 -35.81 10.04
CA ILE A 6 -11.70 -34.64 9.28
C ILE A 6 -12.77 -33.56 9.18
N ILE A 7 -14.04 -33.94 8.98
CA ILE A 7 -15.15 -32.99 8.91
C ILE A 7 -15.36 -32.30 10.27
N TYR A 8 -15.31 -33.03 11.38
CA TYR A 8 -15.43 -32.44 12.71
C TYR A 8 -14.23 -31.56 13.08
N THR A 9 -13.00 -31.97 12.74
CA THR A 9 -11.80 -31.14 12.94
C THR A 9 -11.88 -29.86 12.10
N PHE A 10 -12.40 -29.94 10.87
CA PHE A 10 -12.60 -28.79 10.00
C PHE A 10 -13.72 -27.87 10.50
N ILE A 11 -14.82 -28.41 11.04
CA ILE A 11 -15.91 -27.64 11.66
C ILE A 11 -15.45 -26.98 12.96
N ILE A 12 -14.65 -27.67 13.78
CA ILE A 12 -14.06 -27.09 15.00
C ILE A 12 -13.07 -25.99 14.61
N PHE A 13 -12.20 -26.22 13.62
CA PHE A 13 -11.31 -25.19 13.07
C PHE A 13 -12.09 -23.99 12.51
N LEU A 14 -13.20 -24.24 11.79
CA LEU A 14 -14.09 -23.18 11.31
C LEU A 14 -14.69 -22.41 12.49
N LEU A 15 -15.21 -23.09 13.51
CA LEU A 15 -15.84 -22.48 14.68
C LEU A 15 -14.81 -21.70 15.54
N THR A 16 -13.58 -22.18 15.68
CA THR A 16 -12.48 -21.45 16.34
C THR A 16 -11.93 -20.31 15.47
N SER A 17 -12.07 -20.40 14.15
CA SER A 17 -11.76 -19.28 13.25
C SER A 17 -12.90 -18.25 13.17
N PHE A 18 -14.11 -18.63 13.58
CA PHE A 18 -15.31 -17.78 13.65
C PHE A 18 -15.56 -17.19 15.03
N THR A 19 -14.79 -17.55 16.06
CA THR A 19 -14.47 -16.60 17.14
C THR A 19 -13.48 -15.56 16.62
N VAL A 20 -13.84 -14.94 15.48
CA VAL A 20 -13.43 -13.58 15.18
C VAL A 20 -14.01 -12.79 16.34
N PHE A 21 -13.13 -12.48 17.29
CA PHE A 21 -13.41 -11.56 18.37
C PHE A 21 -14.21 -10.41 17.77
N ALA A 22 -15.47 -10.23 18.20
CA ALA A 22 -16.07 -8.92 18.08
C ALA A 22 -15.12 -8.04 18.90
N GLU A 23 -14.25 -7.30 18.21
CA GLU A 23 -13.25 -6.49 18.88
C GLU A 23 -14.02 -5.55 19.80
N ARG A 24 -13.74 -5.68 21.10
CA ARG A 24 -14.47 -4.99 22.14
C ARG A 24 -14.32 -3.49 21.94
N GLU A 25 -15.40 -2.81 21.59
CA GLU A 25 -15.38 -1.37 21.42
C GLU A 25 -15.73 -0.65 22.74
N VAL A 26 -14.96 0.37 23.09
CA VAL A 26 -15.21 1.21 24.27
C VAL A 26 -15.05 2.68 23.93
N ASP A 27 -15.67 3.52 24.74
CA ASP A 27 -15.42 4.96 24.71
C ASP A 27 -13.99 5.23 25.18
N PHE A 28 -13.22 5.97 24.38
CA PHE A 28 -11.84 6.36 24.69
C PHE A 28 -11.74 7.06 26.04
N GLU A 29 -12.76 7.84 26.43
CA GLU A 29 -12.76 8.60 27.69
C GLU A 29 -12.83 7.72 28.94
N LYS A 30 -13.21 6.44 28.79
CA LYS A 30 -13.24 5.46 29.88
C LYS A 30 -11.89 4.77 30.09
N LEU A 31 -10.94 5.01 29.20
CA LEU A 31 -9.60 4.46 29.30
C LEU A 31 -8.73 5.31 30.23
N LYS A 32 -7.95 4.64 31.08
CA LYS A 32 -7.02 5.26 32.02
C LYS A 32 -5.62 4.72 31.77
N TYR A 33 -4.67 5.62 31.58
CA TYR A 33 -3.25 5.28 31.52
C TYR A 33 -2.69 5.18 32.95
N ASP A 34 -2.01 4.07 33.25
CA ASP A 34 -1.29 3.90 34.50
C ASP A 34 0.21 4.16 34.25
N GLU A 35 0.72 5.26 34.81
CA GLU A 35 2.13 5.64 34.67
C GLU A 35 3.11 4.60 35.25
N LYS A 36 2.69 3.79 36.24
CA LYS A 36 3.56 2.79 36.87
C LYS A 36 3.79 1.59 35.98
N THR A 37 2.74 1.17 35.26
CA THR A 37 2.82 0.00 34.37
C THR A 37 3.11 0.41 32.92
N GLY A 38 2.84 1.66 32.56
CA GLY A 38 2.91 2.15 31.20
C GLY A 38 1.80 1.59 30.29
N LEU A 39 0.70 1.10 30.89
CA LEU A 39 -0.38 0.43 30.18
C LEU A 39 -1.70 1.17 30.36
N VAL A 40 -2.58 0.99 29.38
CA VAL A 40 -3.95 1.50 29.39
C VAL A 40 -4.92 0.44 29.90
N TYR A 41 -5.84 0.86 30.76
CA TYR A 41 -6.89 0.03 31.37
C TYR A 41 -8.26 0.65 31.11
N LEU A 42 -9.30 -0.17 31.00
CA LEU A 42 -10.66 0.34 31.10
C LEU A 42 -11.01 0.58 32.56
N GLU A 43 -11.72 1.68 32.85
CA GLU A 43 -12.20 1.98 34.20
C GLU A 43 -12.92 0.79 34.86
N GLY A 44 -12.45 0.42 36.05
CA GLY A 44 -12.99 -0.70 36.84
C GLY A 44 -12.36 -2.06 36.51
N GLU A 45 -11.54 -2.15 35.48
CA GLU A 45 -10.84 -3.38 35.11
C GLU A 45 -9.42 -3.44 35.67
N LYS A 46 -8.99 -4.66 36.02
CA LYS A 46 -7.63 -4.92 36.51
C LYS A 46 -6.67 -5.33 35.40
N GLU A 47 -7.21 -5.81 34.28
CA GLU A 47 -6.43 -6.28 33.15
C GLU A 47 -6.25 -5.15 32.13
N ALA A 48 -5.09 -5.18 31.47
CA ALA A 48 -4.75 -4.17 30.48
C ALA A 48 -5.67 -4.29 29.26
N PHE A 49 -6.14 -3.14 28.77
CA PHE A 49 -7.23 -3.09 27.80
C PHE A 49 -6.84 -3.72 26.45
N THR A 50 -7.72 -4.56 25.92
CA THR A 50 -7.62 -5.11 24.56
C THR A 50 -8.95 -4.88 23.85
N GLY A 51 -8.91 -4.20 22.71
CA GLY A 51 -10.10 -3.79 21.96
C GLY A 51 -9.90 -2.51 21.18
N ILE A 52 -11.00 -1.89 20.75
CA ILE A 52 -11.00 -0.66 19.97
C ILE A 52 -11.54 0.47 20.84
N ALA A 53 -10.76 1.52 21.00
CA ALA A 53 -11.18 2.74 21.68
C ALA A 53 -11.71 3.74 20.65
N LYS A 54 -12.93 4.26 20.84
CA LYS A 54 -13.53 5.26 19.96
C LYS A 54 -13.88 6.52 20.74
N GLN A 55 -13.64 7.69 20.14
CA GLN A 55 -14.21 8.96 20.60
C GLN A 55 -15.07 9.53 19.49
N TYR A 56 -16.10 10.28 19.87
CA TYR A 56 -17.01 10.95 18.95
C TYR A 56 -17.01 12.46 19.23
N TYR A 57 -17.32 13.25 18.22
CA TYR A 57 -17.63 14.67 18.39
C TYR A 57 -19.00 14.85 19.06
N GLU A 58 -19.35 16.10 19.43
CA GLU A 58 -20.65 16.43 20.05
C GLU A 58 -21.85 16.02 19.18
N ASP A 59 -21.70 16.11 17.86
CA ASP A 59 -22.71 15.70 16.87
C ASP A 59 -22.76 14.17 16.64
N LYS A 60 -21.96 13.41 17.41
CA LYS A 60 -21.80 11.95 17.37
C LYS A 60 -21.11 11.41 16.12
N SER A 61 -20.51 12.27 15.28
CA SER A 61 -19.60 11.81 14.24
C SER A 61 -18.34 11.19 14.88
N LEU A 62 -17.80 10.13 14.26
CA LEU A 62 -16.59 9.47 14.76
C LEU A 62 -15.41 10.44 14.68
N LYS A 63 -14.62 10.54 15.75
CA LYS A 63 -13.46 11.43 15.84
C LYS A 63 -12.15 10.65 15.76
N ILE A 64 -12.01 9.61 16.59
CA ILE A 64 -10.84 8.73 16.61
C ILE A 64 -11.26 7.28 16.77
N GLU A 65 -10.43 6.39 16.25
CA GLU A 65 -10.50 4.94 16.45
C GLU A 65 -9.08 4.41 16.67
N PHE A 66 -8.78 3.93 17.88
CA PHE A 66 -7.47 3.39 18.24
C PHE A 66 -7.56 1.93 18.68
N PRO A 67 -6.86 1.02 18.01
CA PRO A 67 -6.76 -0.37 18.46
C PRO A 67 -5.75 -0.52 19.58
N TYR A 68 -6.13 -1.26 20.61
CA TYR A 68 -5.30 -1.60 21.75
C TYR A 68 -5.18 -3.11 21.92
N LYS A 69 -3.99 -3.54 22.32
CA LYS A 69 -3.68 -4.91 22.73
C LYS A 69 -2.85 -4.86 24.00
N ASN A 70 -3.32 -5.53 25.06
CA ASN A 70 -2.67 -5.58 26.37
C ASN A 70 -2.28 -4.19 26.91
N GLY A 71 -3.15 -3.19 26.72
CA GLY A 71 -2.99 -1.83 27.20
C GLY A 71 -2.06 -0.94 26.36
N LYS A 72 -1.57 -1.42 25.22
CA LYS A 72 -0.76 -0.64 24.29
C LYS A 72 -1.48 -0.49 22.96
N MET A 73 -1.29 0.63 22.26
CA MET A 73 -1.82 0.77 20.90
C MET A 73 -1.16 -0.25 19.97
N GLU A 74 -1.94 -0.97 19.19
CA GLU A 74 -1.46 -2.05 18.32
C GLU A 74 -2.33 -2.13 17.06
N GLY A 75 -1.76 -1.77 15.91
CA GLY A 75 -2.46 -1.70 14.63
C GLY A 75 -2.70 -0.28 14.14
N ARG A 76 -3.65 -0.10 13.21
CA ARG A 76 -3.88 1.17 12.52
C ARG A 76 -4.88 2.06 13.26
N GLY A 77 -4.40 3.12 13.87
CA GLY A 77 -5.21 4.20 14.44
C GLY A 77 -5.71 5.15 13.36
N LYS A 78 -6.88 5.74 13.55
CA LYS A 78 -7.52 6.64 12.58
C LYS A 78 -8.12 7.85 13.25
N GLU A 79 -8.06 8.98 12.57
CA GLU A 79 -8.77 10.21 12.92
C GLU A 79 -9.67 10.67 11.78
N TYR A 80 -10.71 11.41 12.15
CA TYR A 80 -11.72 11.95 11.24
C TYR A 80 -12.05 13.39 11.64
N TYR A 81 -12.49 14.18 10.67
CA TYR A 81 -13.06 15.51 10.91
C TYR A 81 -14.51 15.43 11.38
N PRO A 82 -15.09 16.51 11.96
CA PRO A 82 -16.51 16.55 12.32
C PRO A 82 -17.44 16.30 11.13
N SER A 83 -17.01 16.63 9.91
CA SER A 83 -17.75 16.30 8.67
C SER A 83 -17.81 14.79 8.37
N GLY A 84 -17.09 13.95 9.13
CA GLY A 84 -16.92 12.52 8.90
C GLY A 84 -15.88 12.19 7.83
N LYS A 85 -15.23 13.21 7.22
CA LYS A 85 -14.11 13.00 6.30
C LYS A 85 -12.92 12.43 7.05
N PHE A 86 -12.21 11.52 6.39
CA PHE A 86 -10.98 10.95 6.91
C PHE A 86 -9.91 12.03 7.07
N LYS A 87 -9.29 12.09 8.25
CA LYS A 87 -8.30 13.11 8.60
C LYS A 87 -6.89 12.53 8.57
N SER A 88 -6.65 11.43 9.25
CA SER A 88 -5.32 10.81 9.25
C SER A 88 -5.35 9.36 9.70
N ASP A 89 -4.26 8.66 9.41
CA ASP A 89 -3.95 7.39 10.08
C ASP A 89 -2.48 7.27 10.45
N ALA A 90 -2.24 6.40 11.41
CA ALA A 90 -0.91 5.95 11.77
C ALA A 90 -0.95 4.49 12.24
N PHE A 91 0.17 3.78 12.07
CA PHE A 91 0.30 2.40 12.51
C PHE A 91 1.12 2.32 13.79
N PHE A 92 0.68 1.52 14.74
CA PHE A 92 1.30 1.35 16.05
C PHE A 92 1.72 -0.10 16.27
N VAL A 93 2.90 -0.29 16.85
CA VAL A 93 3.38 -1.57 17.37
C VAL A 93 3.87 -1.34 18.79
N ASP A 94 3.34 -2.10 19.76
CA ASP A 94 3.69 -1.96 21.17
C ASP A 94 3.55 -0.52 21.73
N GLY A 95 2.58 0.23 21.22
CA GLY A 95 2.30 1.62 21.60
C GLY A 95 3.16 2.67 20.89
N LEU A 96 4.08 2.27 20.02
CA LEU A 96 4.98 3.17 19.29
C LEU A 96 4.55 3.29 17.83
N LEU A 97 4.64 4.51 17.29
CA LEU A 97 4.41 4.76 15.86
C LEU A 97 5.44 4.00 15.00
N GLN A 98 4.95 3.41 13.91
CA GLN A 98 5.75 2.64 12.96
C GLN A 98 5.29 2.87 11.52
N GLY A 99 6.26 3.00 10.62
CA GLY A 99 6.03 3.17 9.20
C GLY A 99 5.38 4.50 8.84
N LYS A 100 4.69 4.52 7.71
CA LYS A 100 4.11 5.73 7.13
C LYS A 100 2.85 6.17 7.88
N SER A 101 2.81 7.42 8.31
CA SER A 101 1.61 8.14 8.70
C SER A 101 1.22 9.15 7.62
N THR A 102 -0.07 9.37 7.45
CA THR A 102 -0.57 10.28 6.42
C THR A 102 -1.77 11.03 6.94
N GLY A 103 -1.75 12.35 6.73
CA GLY A 103 -2.83 13.27 7.08
C GLY A 103 -3.34 14.01 5.85
N TYR A 104 -4.60 14.42 5.93
CA TYR A 104 -5.31 15.12 4.89
C TYR A 104 -6.03 16.32 5.49
N TYR A 105 -6.02 17.43 4.78
CA TYR A 105 -6.91 18.55 5.04
C TYR A 105 -8.37 18.14 4.83
N GLU A 106 -9.30 18.90 5.41
CA GLU A 106 -10.73 18.63 5.26
C GLU A 106 -11.22 18.78 3.81
N ASN A 107 -10.49 19.52 2.97
CA ASN A 107 -10.74 19.59 1.53
C ASN A 107 -10.34 18.31 0.75
N GLY A 108 -9.61 17.38 1.40
CA GLY A 108 -9.16 16.10 0.85
C GLY A 108 -7.74 16.11 0.28
N ASN A 109 -7.07 17.26 0.24
CA ASN A 109 -5.66 17.36 -0.13
C ASN A 109 -4.78 16.80 1.00
N LEU A 110 -3.60 16.31 0.63
CA LEU A 110 -2.60 15.88 1.59
C LEU A 110 -2.20 17.06 2.49
N GLU A 111 -2.08 16.78 3.79
CA GLU A 111 -1.55 17.71 4.80
C GLU A 111 -0.12 17.31 5.15
N TYR A 112 0.12 16.01 5.38
CA TYR A 112 1.46 15.48 5.63
C TYR A 112 1.59 14.01 5.21
N GLU A 113 2.83 13.63 4.92
CA GLU A 113 3.30 12.26 4.78
C GLU A 113 4.57 12.12 5.62
N GLU A 114 4.50 11.36 6.69
CA GLU A 114 5.60 11.21 7.64
C GLU A 114 5.97 9.73 7.76
N ASN A 115 7.24 9.45 8.05
CA ASN A 115 7.71 8.09 8.29
C ASN A 115 8.22 7.99 9.73
N TYR A 116 7.81 6.93 10.42
CA TYR A 116 8.16 6.68 11.80
C TYR A 116 8.87 5.34 11.96
N LYS A 117 9.80 5.31 12.92
CA LYS A 117 10.41 4.09 13.42
C LYS A 117 10.54 4.18 14.93
N ASP A 118 9.99 3.21 15.63
CA ASP A 118 10.03 3.11 17.10
C ASP A 118 9.57 4.41 17.80
N GLY A 119 8.52 5.04 17.25
CA GLY A 119 7.95 6.27 17.80
C GLY A 119 8.65 7.57 17.40
N LYS A 120 9.69 7.52 16.56
CA LYS A 120 10.46 8.68 16.11
C LYS A 120 10.37 8.87 14.60
N LEU A 121 10.47 10.11 14.12
CA LEU A 121 10.59 10.38 12.68
C LEU A 121 11.86 9.72 12.12
N ASP A 122 11.71 8.96 11.05
CA ASP A 122 12.79 8.23 10.39
C ASP A 122 12.50 8.08 8.90
N GLY A 123 13.31 8.74 8.07
CA GLY A 123 13.14 8.83 6.62
C GLY A 123 12.58 10.17 6.14
N LEU A 124 12.19 10.20 4.87
CA LEU A 124 11.67 11.37 4.18
C LEU A 124 10.28 11.74 4.71
N ILE A 125 10.06 13.01 5.04
CA ILE A 125 8.75 13.56 5.37
C ILE A 125 8.42 14.69 4.42
N LYS A 126 7.11 14.89 4.20
CA LYS A 126 6.58 15.99 3.40
C LYS A 126 5.38 16.58 4.13
N GLU A 127 5.33 17.89 4.24
CA GLU A 127 4.13 18.62 4.60
C GLU A 127 3.70 19.48 3.42
N TYR A 128 2.41 19.77 3.35
CA TYR A 128 1.78 20.40 2.22
C TYR A 128 0.95 21.59 2.68
N TYR A 129 0.79 22.59 1.82
CA TYR A 129 -0.23 23.61 1.96
C TYR A 129 -1.60 23.06 1.59
N GLU A 130 -2.68 23.74 2.02
CA GLU A 130 -4.05 23.32 1.75
C GLU A 130 -4.38 23.26 0.24
N ASN A 131 -3.63 23.98 -0.59
CA ASN A 131 -3.74 23.98 -2.06
C ASN A 131 -3.02 22.79 -2.73
N GLY A 132 -2.37 21.91 -1.95
CA GLY A 132 -1.64 20.73 -2.41
C GLY A 132 -0.19 20.97 -2.80
N GLN A 133 0.32 22.21 -2.73
CA GLN A 133 1.75 22.49 -2.92
C GLN A 133 2.55 22.00 -1.72
N VAL A 134 3.77 21.51 -1.95
CA VAL A 134 4.69 21.13 -0.87
C VAL A 134 5.01 22.38 -0.05
N PHE A 135 4.86 22.29 1.27
CA PHE A 135 5.30 23.30 2.21
C PHE A 135 6.75 23.03 2.62
N ILE A 136 7.01 21.79 3.04
CA ILE A 136 8.32 21.35 3.48
C ILE A 136 8.60 19.91 3.03
N GLN A 137 9.86 19.62 2.76
CA GLN A 137 10.35 18.27 2.52
C GLN A 137 11.66 18.10 3.27
N GLU A 138 11.73 17.14 4.18
CA GLU A 138 12.89 16.95 5.05
C GLU A 138 13.20 15.46 5.23
N ASN A 139 14.43 15.14 5.62
CA ASN A 139 14.80 13.78 5.96
C ASN A 139 15.20 13.70 7.44
N TYR A 140 14.64 12.73 8.14
CA TYR A 140 14.91 12.47 9.54
C TYR A 140 15.63 11.14 9.74
N LYS A 141 16.37 11.03 10.82
CA LYS A 141 16.94 9.78 11.31
C LYS A 141 16.88 9.75 12.82
N ASP A 142 16.27 8.70 13.38
CA ASP A 142 16.13 8.53 14.83
C ASP A 142 15.53 9.77 15.55
N GLY A 143 14.64 10.50 14.88
CA GLY A 143 13.96 11.70 15.37
C GLY A 143 14.70 13.02 15.14
N GLU A 144 15.88 13.01 14.55
CA GLU A 144 16.67 14.21 14.27
C GLU A 144 16.74 14.48 12.76
N LEU A 145 16.79 15.76 12.36
CA LEU A 145 17.03 16.15 10.96
C LEU A 145 18.40 15.63 10.49
N ASP A 146 18.42 14.82 9.44
CA ASP A 146 19.64 14.25 8.84
C ASP A 146 19.47 14.16 7.32
N GLY A 147 20.01 15.16 6.61
CA GLY A 147 19.88 15.29 5.17
C GLY A 147 19.41 16.68 4.73
N GLU A 148 18.82 16.75 3.55
CA GLU A 148 18.37 18.01 2.96
C GLU A 148 16.98 18.40 3.49
N SER A 149 16.81 19.66 3.87
CA SER A 149 15.53 20.29 4.19
C SER A 149 15.22 21.32 3.12
N PHE A 150 14.08 21.16 2.46
CA PHE A 150 13.56 22.05 1.44
C PHE A 150 12.30 22.71 1.95
N ASN A 151 12.22 24.03 1.79
CA ASN A 151 11.07 24.84 2.13
C ASN A 151 10.59 25.55 0.88
N PHE A 152 9.28 25.66 0.75
CA PHE A 152 8.62 26.30 -0.40
C PHE A 152 7.59 27.32 0.10
N ASN A 153 7.19 28.22 -0.80
CA ASN A 153 6.06 29.12 -0.55
C ASN A 153 4.76 28.48 -1.03
N GLU A 154 3.62 29.06 -0.65
CA GLU A 154 2.29 28.56 -1.00
C GLU A 154 2.03 28.56 -2.52
N ASP A 155 2.71 29.40 -3.29
CA ASP A 155 2.66 29.41 -4.76
C ASP A 155 3.51 28.30 -5.41
N GLY A 156 4.17 27.46 -4.61
CA GLY A 156 5.06 26.38 -5.05
C GLY A 156 6.48 26.83 -5.39
N SER A 157 6.80 28.13 -5.24
CA SER A 157 8.15 28.64 -5.48
C SER A 157 9.12 28.19 -4.40
N PHE A 158 10.35 27.85 -4.80
CA PHE A 158 11.41 27.47 -3.88
C PHE A 158 11.77 28.63 -2.94
N ARG A 159 11.71 28.37 -1.62
CA ARG A 159 11.99 29.37 -0.58
C ARG A 159 13.39 29.20 -0.02
N SER A 160 13.76 27.98 0.38
CA SER A 160 15.12 27.72 0.87
C SER A 160 15.47 26.23 0.92
N LYS A 161 16.77 25.95 0.89
CA LYS A 161 17.38 24.64 1.13
C LYS A 161 18.44 24.76 2.21
N ALA A 162 18.45 23.81 3.13
CA ALA A 162 19.49 23.62 4.13
C ALA A 162 19.88 22.13 4.18
N VAL A 163 21.07 21.83 4.71
CA VAL A 163 21.51 20.45 4.95
C VAL A 163 21.77 20.31 6.44
N TYR A 164 21.26 19.24 7.05
CA TYR A 164 21.41 18.95 8.47
C TYR A 164 22.14 17.64 8.68
N LYS A 165 22.85 17.54 9.81
CA LYS A 165 23.41 16.30 10.31
C LYS A 165 23.17 16.20 11.82
N ASN A 166 22.44 15.17 12.24
CA ASN A 166 22.08 14.96 13.65
C ASN A 166 21.44 16.22 14.27
N GLY A 167 20.51 16.83 13.54
CA GLY A 167 19.82 18.06 13.95
C GLY A 167 20.63 19.35 13.79
N GLU A 168 21.93 19.30 13.50
CA GLU A 168 22.77 20.48 13.34
C GLU A 168 22.86 20.92 11.87
N LEU A 169 22.77 22.23 11.61
CA LEU A 169 22.94 22.80 10.28
C LEU A 169 24.38 22.60 9.80
N VAL A 170 24.53 22.00 8.63
CA VAL A 170 25.81 21.78 7.94
C VAL A 170 25.85 22.64 6.68
N GLY A 171 26.62 23.73 6.75
CA GLY A 171 26.80 24.66 5.63
C GLY A 171 25.83 25.83 5.66
N ASP A 172 25.64 26.47 4.50
CA ASP A 172 24.83 27.67 4.37
C ASP A 172 23.39 27.36 3.96
N ILE A 173 22.46 28.21 4.39
CA ILE A 173 21.08 28.18 3.92
C ILE A 173 21.03 28.84 2.54
N ILE A 174 20.67 28.07 1.52
CA ILE A 174 20.45 28.56 0.16
C ILE A 174 19.03 29.12 0.11
N LYS A 175 18.86 30.42 -0.09
CA LYS A 175 17.54 31.05 -0.27
C LYS A 175 17.17 31.14 -1.75
N GLY A 176 15.89 30.97 -2.06
CA GLY A 176 15.37 31.16 -3.42
C GLY A 176 15.25 32.64 -3.78
N GLU A 177 15.68 32.99 -4.99
CA GLU A 177 15.37 34.27 -5.64
C GLU A 177 14.11 34.12 -6.51
N THR A 178 13.40 35.22 -6.76
CA THR A 178 12.21 35.28 -7.64
C THR A 178 12.49 34.63 -8.99
N GLY A 179 11.89 33.46 -9.24
CA GLY A 179 12.07 32.66 -10.46
C GLY A 179 12.72 31.28 -10.26
N SER A 180 13.05 30.89 -9.03
CA SER A 180 13.70 29.60 -8.74
C SER A 180 12.69 28.46 -8.57
N VAL A 181 12.77 27.48 -9.48
CA VAL A 181 12.28 26.08 -9.48
C VAL A 181 10.93 25.79 -8.77
N VAL A 182 9.97 25.24 -9.52
CA VAL A 182 8.66 24.80 -9.03
C VAL A 182 8.79 23.40 -8.40
N ALA A 183 8.06 23.15 -7.31
CA ALA A 183 7.98 21.85 -6.65
C ALA A 183 7.60 20.73 -7.66
N GLY A 184 8.59 19.95 -8.09
CA GLY A 184 8.45 18.91 -9.12
C GLY A 184 9.78 18.33 -9.61
N ASP A 185 10.88 19.08 -9.46
CA ASP A 185 12.22 18.70 -9.96
C ASP A 185 13.19 18.18 -8.86
N VAL A 186 12.72 17.92 -7.64
CA VAL A 186 13.58 17.32 -6.59
C VAL A 186 13.56 15.79 -6.75
N PRO A 187 14.67 15.13 -7.09
CA PRO A 187 14.69 13.70 -7.35
C PRO A 187 14.37 12.89 -6.09
N ASP A 188 13.38 11.99 -6.21
CA ASP A 188 13.14 10.92 -5.24
C ASP A 188 14.41 10.07 -5.15
N THR A 189 15.17 10.24 -4.07
CA THR A 189 16.38 9.46 -3.80
C THR A 189 16.06 8.22 -2.97
N GLU A 190 16.78 7.16 -3.30
CA GLU A 190 16.49 5.74 -3.09
C GLU A 190 16.21 5.33 -1.63
N GLU A 191 15.27 4.40 -1.45
CA GLU A 191 15.03 3.69 -0.18
C GLU A 191 16.30 2.98 0.30
N VAL A 192 16.95 3.54 1.31
CA VAL A 192 18.09 2.90 1.99
C VAL A 192 17.54 1.83 2.95
N THR A 193 17.69 0.56 2.57
CA THR A 193 17.45 -0.57 3.47
C THR A 193 18.67 -0.77 4.39
N VAL A 194 18.52 -0.44 5.67
CA VAL A 194 19.52 -0.77 6.72
C VAL A 194 19.06 -2.02 7.49
N PRO A 195 19.91 -3.05 7.64
CA PRO A 195 19.55 -4.31 8.30
C PRO A 195 19.60 -4.18 9.83
N THR A 196 18.65 -4.83 10.52
CA THR A 196 18.54 -4.86 11.99
C THR A 196 18.95 -6.22 12.60
N GLU A 197 20.11 -6.26 13.26
CA GLU A 197 20.43 -7.16 14.39
C GLU A 197 19.96 -6.48 15.69
N ASN A 198 19.47 -7.10 16.78
CA ASN A 198 19.10 -8.48 17.09
C ASN A 198 18.22 -8.45 18.37
N GLU A 199 16.93 -8.82 18.33
CA GLU A 199 16.13 -9.11 19.54
C GLU A 199 15.09 -10.23 19.27
N ASN A 200 15.00 -11.17 20.22
CA ASN A 200 14.13 -12.35 20.31
C ASN A 200 14.19 -13.40 19.20
N ILE A 201 15.01 -14.43 19.44
CA ILE A 201 15.32 -15.51 18.50
C ILE A 201 14.09 -16.37 18.16
N GLU A 202 13.13 -16.56 19.06
CA GLU A 202 11.96 -17.42 18.79
C GLU A 202 10.82 -16.70 18.03
N SER A 203 10.56 -15.41 18.30
CA SER A 203 9.57 -14.63 17.53
C SER A 203 10.12 -14.16 16.17
N LYS A 204 11.44 -13.90 16.08
CA LYS A 204 12.11 -13.62 14.81
C LYS A 204 12.06 -14.82 13.86
N ILE A 205 12.24 -16.06 14.33
CA ILE A 205 12.12 -17.22 13.42
C ILE A 205 10.72 -17.28 12.79
N ALA A 206 9.66 -16.99 13.56
CA ALA A 206 8.31 -16.93 13.02
C ALA A 206 8.12 -15.71 12.08
N ILE A 207 8.49 -14.50 12.48
CA ILE A 207 8.32 -13.27 11.68
C ILE A 207 9.19 -13.27 10.42
N PHE A 208 10.43 -13.78 10.49
CA PHE A 208 11.28 -13.98 9.31
C PHE A 208 10.75 -15.11 8.42
N ALA A 209 10.23 -16.21 8.98
CA ALA A 209 9.59 -17.24 8.17
C ALA A 209 8.33 -16.69 7.46
N PHE A 210 7.49 -15.92 8.15
CA PHE A 210 6.32 -15.28 7.54
C PHE A 210 6.72 -14.19 6.54
N GLY A 211 7.70 -13.35 6.84
CA GLY A 211 8.20 -12.30 5.96
C GLY A 211 8.88 -12.84 4.70
N THR A 212 9.73 -13.87 4.82
CA THR A 212 10.34 -14.54 3.66
C THR A 212 9.32 -15.29 2.82
N VAL A 213 8.30 -15.90 3.44
CA VAL A 213 7.18 -16.50 2.71
C VAL A 213 6.35 -15.44 2.00
N ILE A 214 6.07 -14.30 2.63
CA ILE A 214 5.32 -13.18 2.02
C ILE A 214 6.12 -12.57 0.86
N ILE A 215 7.40 -12.24 1.06
CA ILE A 215 8.28 -11.73 0.00
C ILE A 215 8.41 -12.76 -1.12
N GLY A 216 8.55 -14.05 -0.79
CA GLY A 216 8.57 -15.14 -1.75
C GLY A 216 7.27 -15.26 -2.54
N LEU A 217 6.10 -15.08 -1.90
CA LEU A 217 4.79 -15.10 -2.55
C LEU A 217 4.53 -13.84 -3.40
N ILE A 218 5.01 -12.68 -2.97
CA ILE A 218 5.00 -11.43 -3.76
C ILE A 218 5.90 -11.60 -4.98
N ALA A 219 7.14 -12.06 -4.80
CA ALA A 219 8.07 -12.33 -5.89
C ALA A 219 7.52 -13.40 -6.85
N TYR A 220 6.90 -14.46 -6.33
CA TYR A 220 6.22 -15.48 -7.13
C TYR A 220 5.03 -14.91 -7.91
N THR A 221 4.25 -14.03 -7.30
CA THR A 221 3.13 -13.36 -7.97
C THR A 221 3.63 -12.45 -9.09
N ILE A 222 4.65 -11.63 -8.81
CA ILE A 222 5.31 -10.78 -9.80
C ILE A 222 5.86 -11.64 -10.93
N PHE A 223 6.56 -12.72 -10.61
CA PHE A 223 7.07 -13.68 -11.57
C PHE A 223 5.96 -14.28 -12.43
N LYS A 224 4.86 -14.75 -11.82
CA LYS A 224 3.70 -15.32 -12.51
C LYS A 224 3.02 -14.30 -13.44
N ILE A 225 2.92 -13.04 -13.03
CA ILE A 225 2.41 -11.95 -13.89
C ILE A 225 3.35 -11.74 -15.07
N PHE A 226 4.66 -11.67 -14.84
CA PHE A 226 5.64 -11.49 -15.90
C PHE A 226 5.82 -12.72 -16.79
N THR A 227 5.43 -13.93 -16.38
CA THR A 227 5.46 -15.13 -17.23
C THR A 227 4.10 -15.48 -17.84
N ALA A 228 3.04 -14.72 -17.54
CA ALA A 228 1.70 -15.00 -18.02
C ALA A 228 1.62 -14.96 -19.56
N PHE A 229 2.42 -14.13 -20.23
CA PHE A 229 2.51 -14.07 -21.69
C PHE A 229 3.98 -14.02 -22.18
N PRO A 230 4.33 -14.67 -23.31
CA PRO A 230 5.69 -14.71 -23.83
C PRO A 230 6.24 -13.30 -24.17
N LYS A 231 7.57 -13.15 -24.18
CA LYS A 231 8.21 -11.91 -24.66
C LYS A 231 8.11 -11.85 -26.18
N THR A 232 7.89 -10.68 -26.74
CA THR A 232 7.67 -10.47 -28.19
C THR A 232 8.70 -9.52 -28.82
N ASN A 233 9.71 -9.11 -28.05
CA ASN A 233 10.75 -8.18 -28.47
C ASN A 233 11.66 -8.72 -29.57
N HIS A 234 11.85 -10.04 -29.63
CA HIS A 234 12.67 -10.72 -30.62
C HIS A 234 11.91 -11.06 -31.92
N LEU A 235 10.59 -10.88 -31.93
CA LEU A 235 9.74 -11.26 -33.07
C LEU A 235 9.79 -10.20 -34.17
N THR A 236 9.40 -10.58 -35.38
CA THR A 236 9.17 -9.63 -36.49
C THR A 236 7.84 -8.89 -36.32
N ASP A 237 7.66 -7.78 -37.05
CA ASP A 237 6.38 -7.05 -37.06
C ASP A 237 5.23 -7.93 -37.59
N GLU A 238 5.51 -8.79 -38.57
CA GLU A 238 4.53 -9.74 -39.08
C GLU A 238 4.09 -10.74 -38.00
N GLN A 239 5.04 -11.31 -37.24
CA GLN A 239 4.73 -12.22 -36.14
C GLN A 239 3.91 -11.51 -35.05
N ARG A 240 4.27 -10.26 -34.69
CA ARG A 240 3.49 -9.47 -33.71
C ARG A 240 2.09 -9.13 -34.21
N SER A 241 1.93 -8.85 -35.51
CA SER A 241 0.62 -8.63 -36.14
C SER A 241 -0.23 -9.90 -36.15
N ARG A 242 0.37 -11.07 -36.40
CA ARG A 242 -0.31 -12.37 -36.28
C ARG A 242 -0.76 -12.65 -34.85
N ILE A 243 0.08 -12.35 -33.85
CA ILE A 243 -0.30 -12.45 -32.42
C ILE A 243 -1.50 -11.55 -32.13
N LEU A 244 -1.49 -10.29 -32.60
CA LEU A 244 -2.62 -9.39 -32.43
C LEU A 244 -3.91 -9.97 -33.01
N LYS A 245 -3.87 -10.50 -34.23
CA LYS A 245 -5.03 -11.13 -34.88
C LYS A 245 -5.57 -12.32 -34.09
N ILE A 246 -4.68 -13.19 -33.58
CA ILE A 246 -5.09 -14.32 -32.73
C ILE A 246 -5.74 -13.81 -31.45
N LEU A 247 -5.16 -12.81 -30.77
CA LEU A 247 -5.79 -12.23 -29.57
C LEU A 247 -7.17 -11.64 -29.89
N MET A 248 -7.33 -10.88 -30.97
CA MET A 248 -8.63 -10.31 -31.36
C MET A 248 -9.69 -11.38 -31.68
N LYS A 249 -9.28 -12.54 -32.23
CA LYS A 249 -10.17 -13.68 -32.50
C LYS A 249 -10.82 -14.25 -31.23
N TYR A 250 -10.14 -14.15 -30.08
CA TYR A 250 -10.60 -14.67 -28.78
C TYR A 250 -11.29 -13.61 -27.91
N ASP A 251 -11.62 -12.44 -28.46
CA ASP A 251 -12.35 -11.42 -27.71
C ASP A 251 -13.74 -11.92 -27.30
N GLU A 252 -14.04 -11.82 -26.01
CA GLU A 252 -15.34 -12.19 -25.43
C GLU A 252 -16.22 -10.98 -25.10
N GLY A 253 -15.72 -9.74 -25.22
CA GLY A 253 -16.48 -8.53 -24.90
C GLY A 253 -16.96 -8.46 -23.44
N LYS A 254 -16.15 -8.93 -22.49
CA LYS A 254 -16.44 -8.98 -21.04
C LYS A 254 -16.42 -7.58 -20.43
N ASN A 255 -17.53 -6.85 -20.54
CA ASN A 255 -17.70 -5.50 -19.96
C ASN A 255 -17.36 -5.43 -18.46
N GLY A 256 -17.60 -6.51 -17.70
CA GLY A 256 -17.23 -6.60 -16.28
C GLY A 256 -15.72 -6.50 -16.02
N LEU A 257 -14.88 -6.57 -17.05
CA LEU A 257 -13.43 -6.37 -16.96
C LEU A 257 -12.99 -4.94 -17.27
N PHE A 258 -13.87 -4.03 -17.73
CA PHE A 258 -13.49 -2.71 -18.24
C PHE A 258 -13.32 -1.64 -17.15
N SER A 259 -13.84 -1.87 -15.95
CA SER A 259 -13.64 -1.01 -14.79
C SER A 259 -12.68 -1.60 -13.76
N ALA A 260 -12.03 -0.75 -12.97
CA ALA A 260 -11.26 -1.17 -11.81
C ALA A 260 -11.56 -0.23 -10.65
N TYR A 261 -11.47 -0.73 -9.42
CA TYR A 261 -11.70 0.05 -8.21
C TYR A 261 -10.82 -0.46 -7.09
N ARG A 262 -10.09 0.44 -6.42
CA ARG A 262 -9.29 0.13 -5.24
C ARG A 262 -9.62 1.10 -4.12
N MET A 263 -9.79 0.56 -2.92
CA MET A 263 -9.90 1.30 -1.67
C MET A 263 -8.90 0.69 -0.69
N ASN A 264 -7.95 1.49 -0.20
CA ASN A 264 -6.92 1.06 0.77
C ASN A 264 -6.17 -0.22 0.37
N GLY A 265 -5.79 -0.35 -0.91
CA GLY A 265 -5.07 -1.53 -1.44
C GLY A 265 -5.95 -2.76 -1.71
N VAL A 266 -7.23 -2.71 -1.34
CA VAL A 266 -8.23 -3.76 -1.59
C VAL A 266 -9.07 -3.42 -2.80
N GLY A 267 -9.34 -4.40 -3.65
CA GLY A 267 -10.19 -4.23 -4.81
C GLY A 267 -9.55 -4.72 -6.10
N THR A 268 -10.09 -4.29 -7.23
CA THR A 268 -9.62 -4.69 -8.55
C THR A 268 -8.68 -3.67 -9.15
N GLY A 269 -7.61 -4.12 -9.80
CA GLY A 269 -6.71 -3.25 -10.56
C GLY A 269 -6.14 -3.92 -11.78
N TYR A 270 -5.56 -3.11 -12.66
CA TYR A 270 -4.89 -3.57 -13.87
C TYR A 270 -3.40 -3.71 -13.66
N TYR A 271 -2.87 -4.87 -14.00
CA TYR A 271 -1.46 -5.20 -13.91
C TYR A 271 -0.94 -5.51 -15.30
N LYS A 272 0.06 -4.74 -15.76
CA LYS A 272 0.65 -4.92 -17.08
C LYS A 272 1.41 -6.25 -17.11
N VAL A 273 0.97 -7.14 -17.99
CA VAL A 273 1.59 -8.46 -18.20
C VAL A 273 2.68 -8.36 -19.27
N ARG A 274 2.32 -7.77 -20.41
CA ARG A 274 3.19 -7.61 -21.59
C ARG A 274 2.82 -6.39 -22.40
N SER A 275 3.72 -6.02 -23.30
CA SER A 275 3.46 -5.09 -24.38
C SER A 275 4.16 -5.56 -25.65
N MET A 276 3.61 -5.22 -26.80
CA MET A 276 4.22 -5.46 -28.11
C MET A 276 3.98 -4.26 -29.03
N MET A 277 4.89 -4.04 -29.98
CA MET A 277 4.70 -3.06 -31.04
C MET A 277 3.92 -3.71 -32.19
N VAL A 278 2.85 -3.08 -32.65
CA VAL A 278 2.09 -3.47 -33.84
C VAL A 278 1.84 -2.21 -34.65
N ASP A 279 2.25 -2.22 -35.92
CA ASP A 279 2.07 -1.09 -36.84
C ASP A 279 2.57 0.25 -36.26
N ASN A 280 3.73 0.21 -35.60
CA ASN A 280 4.37 1.34 -34.92
C ASN A 280 3.60 1.90 -33.70
N GLU A 281 2.54 1.23 -33.25
CA GLU A 281 1.83 1.54 -32.01
C GLU A 281 2.09 0.48 -30.93
N LYS A 282 2.12 0.90 -29.67
CA LYS A 282 2.34 0.00 -28.54
C LYS A 282 1.01 -0.52 -28.02
N VAL A 283 0.85 -1.84 -28.08
CA VAL A 283 -0.31 -2.56 -27.54
C VAL A 283 0.08 -3.23 -26.22
N TYR A 284 -0.80 -3.18 -25.24
CA TYR A 284 -0.61 -3.73 -23.91
C TYR A 284 -1.57 -4.88 -23.64
N ILE A 285 -1.08 -5.86 -22.88
CA ILE A 285 -1.88 -6.91 -22.27
C ILE A 285 -1.89 -6.66 -20.77
N TYR A 286 -3.07 -6.40 -20.22
CA TYR A 286 -3.28 -6.24 -18.78
C TYR A 286 -4.02 -7.44 -18.21
N ALA A 287 -3.62 -7.87 -17.02
CA ALA A 287 -4.45 -8.73 -16.18
C ALA A 287 -5.29 -7.84 -15.26
N LYS A 288 -6.61 -8.06 -15.23
CA LYS A 288 -7.45 -7.52 -14.16
C LYS A 288 -7.38 -8.47 -12.99
N MET A 289 -6.90 -7.99 -11.84
CA MET A 289 -6.72 -8.83 -10.67
C MET A 289 -7.40 -8.20 -9.46
N PHE A 290 -8.04 -9.04 -8.66
CA PHE A 290 -8.60 -8.68 -7.36
C PHE A 290 -7.55 -8.94 -6.27
N SER A 291 -7.23 -7.89 -5.52
CA SER A 291 -6.31 -7.92 -4.40
C SER A 291 -7.10 -7.77 -3.10
N ILE A 292 -6.81 -8.62 -2.12
CA ILE A 292 -7.32 -8.50 -0.75
C ILE A 292 -6.12 -8.15 0.14
N LEU A 293 -6.32 -7.23 1.08
CA LEU A 293 -5.32 -6.90 2.09
C LEU A 293 -4.93 -8.21 2.80
N TYR A 294 -3.64 -8.48 2.92
CA TYR A 294 -3.11 -9.71 3.55
C TYR A 294 -3.24 -11.03 2.76
N ILE A 295 -3.75 -11.03 1.50
CA ILE A 295 -3.61 -12.18 0.59
C ILE A 295 -2.50 -11.88 -0.42
N PRO A 296 -1.37 -12.61 -0.38
CA PRO A 296 -0.22 -12.28 -1.22
C PRO A 296 -0.41 -12.65 -2.69
N THR A 297 -1.40 -13.50 -3.01
CA THR A 297 -1.71 -13.92 -4.38
C THR A 297 -3.04 -13.31 -4.86
N PRO A 298 -3.01 -12.20 -5.63
CA PRO A 298 -4.22 -11.61 -6.20
C PRO A 298 -4.88 -12.57 -7.20
N ILE A 299 -6.22 -12.58 -7.20
CA ILE A 299 -7.03 -13.44 -8.05
C ILE A 299 -7.16 -12.79 -9.42
N THR A 300 -6.64 -13.43 -10.48
CA THR A 300 -6.84 -12.96 -11.85
C THR A 300 -8.29 -13.17 -12.27
N LEU A 301 -8.99 -12.08 -12.56
CA LEU A 301 -10.39 -12.09 -13.01
C LEU A 301 -10.50 -12.22 -14.53
N GLY A 302 -9.48 -11.80 -15.26
CA GLY A 302 -9.40 -11.87 -16.72
C GLY A 302 -8.32 -10.96 -17.27
N TYR A 303 -8.29 -10.82 -18.59
CA TYR A 303 -7.28 -10.03 -19.30
C TYR A 303 -7.93 -8.99 -20.21
N LEU A 304 -7.19 -7.92 -20.48
CA LEU A 304 -7.53 -6.87 -21.42
C LEU A 304 -6.39 -6.68 -22.42
N LEU A 305 -6.75 -6.48 -23.68
CA LEU A 305 -5.87 -5.99 -24.73
C LEU A 305 -6.24 -4.55 -25.01
N CYS A 306 -5.29 -3.62 -24.93
CA CYS A 306 -5.60 -2.21 -25.11
C CYS A 306 -4.38 -1.40 -25.57
N TYR A 307 -4.63 -0.23 -26.18
CA TYR A 307 -3.56 0.76 -26.43
C TYR A 307 -3.24 1.55 -25.15
N ASN A 308 -4.26 1.84 -24.35
CA ASN A 308 -4.18 2.45 -23.04
C ASN A 308 -5.45 2.11 -22.25
N LYS A 309 -5.59 2.60 -21.02
CA LYS A 309 -6.72 2.26 -20.15
C LYS A 309 -8.09 2.72 -20.71
N ASP A 310 -8.08 3.72 -21.58
CA ASP A 310 -9.30 4.34 -22.15
C ASP A 310 -9.65 3.78 -23.54
N LYS A 311 -8.73 3.06 -24.18
CA LYS A 311 -8.89 2.47 -25.52
C LYS A 311 -8.66 0.96 -25.48
N ILE A 312 -9.67 0.24 -24.98
CA ILE A 312 -9.72 -1.22 -24.90
C ILE A 312 -10.06 -1.81 -26.28
N LEU A 313 -9.32 -2.84 -26.69
CA LEU A 313 -9.47 -3.53 -27.97
C LEU A 313 -10.19 -4.87 -27.83
N ALA A 314 -9.87 -5.62 -26.78
CA ALA A 314 -10.45 -6.93 -26.51
C ALA A 314 -10.37 -7.29 -25.01
N SER A 315 -11.16 -8.27 -24.60
CA SER A 315 -11.22 -8.77 -23.23
C SER A 315 -11.47 -10.25 -23.14
N PHE A 316 -10.85 -10.88 -22.15
CA PHE A 316 -10.73 -12.33 -22.07
C PHE A 316 -11.03 -12.83 -20.67
N SER A 317 -11.81 -13.90 -20.57
CA SER A 317 -11.76 -14.80 -19.43
C SER A 317 -10.39 -15.48 -19.33
N ASN A 318 -10.07 -16.03 -18.16
CA ASN A 318 -8.84 -16.80 -17.98
C ASN A 318 -8.75 -18.02 -18.93
N ALA A 319 -9.89 -18.62 -19.28
CA ALA A 319 -9.95 -19.76 -20.19
C ALA A 319 -9.65 -19.33 -21.62
N ALA A 320 -10.34 -18.32 -22.14
CA ALA A 320 -10.12 -17.80 -23.49
C ALA A 320 -8.68 -17.29 -23.68
N PHE A 321 -8.12 -16.59 -22.69
CA PHE A 321 -6.73 -16.13 -22.74
C PHE A 321 -5.73 -17.30 -22.80
N LYS A 322 -6.01 -18.40 -22.09
CA LYS A 322 -5.16 -19.60 -22.10
C LYS A 322 -5.19 -20.31 -23.46
N GLU A 323 -6.36 -20.38 -24.10
CA GLU A 323 -6.50 -20.94 -25.45
C GLU A 323 -5.80 -20.07 -26.50
N ALA A 324 -5.99 -18.76 -26.45
CA ALA A 324 -5.31 -17.81 -27.33
C ALA A 324 -3.78 -17.93 -27.20
N LYS A 325 -3.27 -17.98 -25.97
CA LYS A 325 -1.84 -18.17 -25.69
C LYS A 325 -1.32 -19.47 -26.30
N LYS A 326 -2.06 -20.58 -26.16
CA LYS A 326 -1.68 -21.87 -26.72
C LYS A 326 -1.58 -21.82 -28.25
N GLU A 327 -2.58 -21.24 -28.92
CA GLU A 327 -2.56 -21.06 -30.38
C GLU A 327 -1.35 -20.21 -30.82
N ILE A 328 -1.04 -19.13 -30.09
CA ILE A 328 0.13 -18.27 -30.36
C ILE A 328 1.45 -19.05 -30.24
N GLU A 329 1.59 -19.84 -29.17
CA GLU A 329 2.77 -20.67 -28.95
C GLU A 329 2.96 -21.67 -30.10
N GLU A 330 1.90 -22.40 -30.47
CA GLU A 330 1.92 -23.43 -31.51
C GLU A 330 2.12 -22.88 -32.93
N THR A 331 1.59 -21.70 -33.24
CA THR A 331 1.50 -21.21 -34.63
C THR A 331 2.40 -20.03 -34.97
N VAL A 332 2.92 -19.31 -33.97
CA VAL A 332 3.73 -18.10 -34.19
C VAL A 332 5.10 -18.18 -33.55
N LEU A 333 5.20 -18.75 -32.34
CA LEU A 333 6.46 -18.75 -31.56
C LEU A 333 7.32 -20.00 -31.79
N HIS A 334 6.74 -21.07 -32.32
CA HIS A 334 7.46 -22.29 -32.74
C HIS A 334 7.89 -22.28 -34.23
N LEU A 335 7.76 -21.14 -34.91
CA LEU A 335 8.37 -20.83 -36.21
C LEU A 335 9.68 -20.06 -36.00
#